data_AF-A0A7W0SMC0-F1
#
_entry.id   AF-A0A7W0SMC0-F1
#
_cell.length_a   1.000
_cell.length_b   1.000
_cell.length_c   1.000
_cell.angle_alpha   90.00
_cell.angle_beta   90.00
_cell.angle_gamma   90.00
#
_symmetry.space_group_name_H-M   'P 1'
#
loop_
_entity.id
_entity.type
_entity.pdbx_description
1 polymer ?
#
loop_
_entity_poly.entity_id
_entity_poly.type
_entity_poly.pdbx_seq_one_letter_code
_entity_poly.pdbx_strand_id
1 'polypeptide(L)'
;MTPRNDDEIIAITGGYVVPVSADPIQNATVLLRGGKIEAVGAKLKIPRRARVVDATSTWVLPGFVEAHAHLGVHEEAEGWAGQDTNEMTDPNGARLRALDAINPDDEGFRDALSGGVTTAVIKPGSGNPIGGQTVALKCWGRIVDEMLLKEPVSVKSALGENPKRV
;
A
#
# COMPACT_ATOMS: atom_id res chain seq x y z
N MET A 1 -1.08 -0.93 -16.34
CA MET A 1 -1.25 0.46 -15.92
C MET A 1 -2.26 1.08 -16.88
N THR A 2 -3.43 1.58 -16.43
CA THR A 2 -4.13 2.58 -17.25
C THR A 2 -3.14 3.73 -17.46
N PRO A 3 -2.94 4.24 -18.69
CA PRO A 3 -1.98 5.31 -18.92
C PRO A 3 -2.31 6.46 -17.98
N ARG A 4 -1.37 6.83 -17.09
CA ARG A 4 -1.54 8.04 -16.29
C ARG A 4 -1.60 9.19 -17.28
N ASN A 5 -2.71 9.89 -17.31
CA ASN A 5 -2.79 11.14 -18.03
C ASN A 5 -2.01 12.17 -17.22
N ASP A 6 -0.76 12.41 -17.60
CA ASP A 6 0.14 13.33 -16.89
C ASP A 6 -0.40 14.78 -16.84
N ASP A 7 -1.39 15.10 -17.68
CA ASP A 7 -2.10 16.37 -17.70
C ASP A 7 -3.36 16.42 -16.83
N GLU A 8 -3.79 15.29 -16.22
CA GLU A 8 -4.96 15.27 -15.34
C GLU A 8 -4.71 16.17 -14.12
N ILE A 9 -5.65 17.08 -13.87
CA ILE A 9 -5.67 17.92 -12.68
C ILE A 9 -6.89 17.54 -11.86
N ILE A 10 -6.69 17.24 -10.58
CA ILE A 10 -7.76 16.96 -9.62
C ILE A 10 -7.65 17.95 -8.48
N ALA A 11 -8.77 18.52 -8.04
CA ALA A 11 -8.83 19.36 -6.85
C ALA A 11 -9.84 18.77 -5.86
N ILE A 12 -9.36 18.31 -4.70
CA ILE A 12 -10.21 17.87 -3.58
C ILE A 12 -10.42 19.09 -2.69
N THR A 13 -11.64 19.61 -2.58
CA THR A 13 -11.92 20.94 -2.01
C THR A 13 -12.82 20.90 -0.78
N GLY A 14 -12.65 21.86 0.14
CA GLY A 14 -13.57 22.06 1.28
C GLY A 14 -13.36 21.10 2.46
N GLY A 15 -12.43 20.15 2.34
CA GLY A 15 -12.19 19.15 3.38
C GLY A 15 -11.40 19.66 4.59
N TYR A 16 -11.51 18.93 5.69
CA TYR A 16 -10.55 18.99 6.79
C TYR A 16 -9.32 18.14 6.40
N VAL A 17 -8.28 18.80 5.92
CA VAL A 17 -7.09 18.13 5.39
C VAL A 17 -6.09 17.88 6.51
N VAL A 18 -5.61 16.65 6.63
CA VAL A 18 -4.60 16.23 7.63
C VAL A 18 -3.29 15.88 6.90
N PRO A 19 -2.31 16.80 6.79
CA PRO A 19 -1.05 16.53 6.09
C PRO A 19 -0.09 15.58 6.81
N VAL A 20 -0.34 15.31 8.11
CA VAL A 20 0.53 14.57 9.05
C VAL A 20 1.83 15.29 9.39
N SER A 21 2.58 15.79 8.41
CA SER A 21 3.85 16.51 8.65
C SER A 21 3.69 17.97 9.11
N ALA A 22 2.45 18.45 9.25
CA ALA A 22 2.09 19.79 9.68
C ALA A 22 0.68 19.78 10.28
N ASP A 23 0.28 20.90 10.89
CA ASP A 23 -1.05 21.04 11.49
C ASP A 23 -2.18 20.85 10.46
N PRO A 24 -3.31 20.25 10.86
CA PRO A 24 -4.49 20.12 10.01
C PRO A 24 -5.03 21.48 9.52
N ILE A 25 -5.61 21.49 8.32
CA ILE A 25 -6.11 22.70 7.67
C ILE A 25 -7.61 22.56 7.41
N GLN A 26 -8.41 23.46 7.99
CA GLN A 26 -9.85 23.53 7.76
C GLN A 26 -10.18 24.13 6.39
N ASN A 27 -11.27 23.64 5.78
CA ASN A 27 -11.80 24.12 4.50
C ASN A 27 -10.71 24.22 3.42
N ALA A 28 -9.84 23.21 3.36
CA ALA A 28 -8.65 23.21 2.52
C ALA A 28 -8.88 22.51 1.19
N THR A 29 -7.95 22.74 0.27
CA THR A 29 -7.87 22.08 -1.02
C THR A 29 -6.59 21.27 -1.14
N VAL A 30 -6.68 20.05 -1.66
CA VAL A 30 -5.54 19.26 -2.15
C VAL A 30 -5.59 19.29 -3.68
N LEU A 31 -4.60 19.92 -4.29
CA LEU A 31 -4.45 19.99 -5.75
C LEU A 31 -3.47 18.91 -6.21
N LEU A 32 -3.91 18.08 -7.14
CA LEU A 32 -3.11 17.03 -7.76
C LEU A 32 -2.90 17.32 -9.24
N ARG A 33 -1.71 17.00 -9.75
CA ARG A 33 -1.34 17.04 -11.17
C ARG A 33 -0.57 15.77 -11.53
N GLY A 34 -0.97 15.07 -12.58
CA GLY A 34 -0.26 13.87 -13.05
C GLY A 34 -0.10 12.79 -11.96
N GLY A 35 -1.12 12.65 -11.10
CA GLY A 35 -1.12 11.69 -9.98
C GLY A 35 -0.17 12.04 -8.81
N LYS A 36 0.36 13.26 -8.74
CA LYS A 36 1.15 13.76 -7.62
C LYS A 36 0.46 14.95 -6.97
N ILE A 37 0.70 15.15 -5.67
CA ILE A 37 0.24 16.35 -4.96
C ILE A 37 1.09 17.54 -5.44
N GLU A 38 0.43 18.55 -6.02
CA GLU A 38 1.03 19.80 -6.46
C GLU A 38 1.02 20.84 -5.33
N ALA A 39 -0.10 20.95 -4.60
CA ALA A 39 -0.24 21.91 -3.49
C ALA A 39 -1.34 21.49 -2.50
N VAL A 40 -1.23 21.97 -1.25
CA VAL A 40 -2.24 21.82 -0.20
C VAL A 40 -2.46 23.16 0.50
N GLY A 41 -3.71 23.60 0.68
CA GLY A 41 -4.02 24.84 1.42
C GLY A 41 -5.44 25.38 1.25
N ALA A 42 -5.82 26.35 2.08
CA ALA A 42 -7.19 26.90 2.15
C ALA A 42 -7.55 27.91 1.04
N LYS A 43 -6.57 28.52 0.36
CA LYS A 43 -6.80 29.59 -0.63
C LYS A 43 -6.15 29.29 -1.98
N LEU A 44 -6.12 28.01 -2.36
CA LEU A 44 -5.55 27.59 -3.64
C LEU A 44 -6.46 28.03 -4.79
N LYS A 45 -5.85 28.56 -5.86
CA LYS A 45 -6.57 28.82 -7.12
C LYS A 45 -6.76 27.49 -7.84
N ILE A 46 -8.01 27.10 -8.05
CA ILE A 46 -8.34 25.87 -8.76
C ILE A 46 -8.25 26.12 -10.27
N PRO A 47 -7.42 25.38 -11.02
CA PRO A 47 -7.36 25.51 -12.48
C PRO A 47 -8.70 25.18 -13.13
N ARG A 48 -9.10 25.93 -14.16
CA ARG A 48 -10.41 25.79 -14.82
C ARG A 48 -10.68 24.39 -15.42
N ARG A 49 -9.62 23.64 -15.74
CA ARG A 49 -9.69 22.27 -16.29
C ARG A 49 -9.60 21.17 -15.22
N ALA A 50 -9.53 21.53 -13.94
CA ALA A 50 -9.44 20.56 -12.86
C ALA A 50 -10.76 19.83 -12.67
N ARG A 51 -10.69 18.51 -12.48
CA ARG A 51 -11.80 17.73 -11.95
C ARG A 51 -11.92 18.04 -10.47
N VAL A 52 -13.05 18.62 -10.07
CA VAL A 52 -13.31 18.98 -8.67
C VAL A 52 -13.98 17.82 -7.95
N VAL A 53 -13.48 17.50 -6.75
CA VAL A 53 -14.07 16.57 -5.80
C VAL A 53 -14.42 17.37 -4.55
N ASP A 54 -15.71 17.49 -4.26
CA ASP A 54 -16.17 18.17 -3.05
C ASP A 54 -16.02 17.27 -1.83
N ALA A 55 -15.21 17.71 -0.88
CA ALA A 55 -14.92 17.04 0.38
C ALA A 55 -15.43 17.86 1.59
N THR A 56 -16.36 18.79 1.36
CA THR A 56 -16.97 19.59 2.44
C THR A 56 -17.51 18.71 3.56
N SER A 57 -17.22 19.08 4.81
CA SER A 57 -17.59 18.32 6.02
C SER A 57 -17.00 16.90 6.12
N THR A 58 -15.99 16.57 5.30
CA THR A 58 -15.27 15.29 5.36
C THR A 58 -13.81 15.49 5.71
N TRP A 59 -13.14 14.39 6.06
CA TRP A 59 -11.72 14.35 6.35
C TRP A 59 -10.95 13.91 5.12
N VAL A 60 -9.84 14.58 4.82
CA VAL A 60 -8.93 14.21 3.73
C VAL A 60 -7.59 13.85 4.35
N LEU A 61 -7.27 12.55 4.36
CA LEU A 61 -6.05 11.99 4.93
C LEU A 61 -5.15 11.45 3.81
N PRO A 62 -3.83 11.33 4.04
CA PRO A 62 -3.00 10.47 3.22
C PRO A 62 -3.49 9.02 3.35
N GLY A 63 -3.31 8.24 2.29
CA GLY A 63 -3.49 6.81 2.40
C GLY A 63 -2.49 6.20 3.39
N PHE A 64 -2.96 5.30 4.24
CA PHE A 64 -2.12 4.65 5.25
C PHE A 64 -1.11 3.71 4.60
N VAL A 65 0.00 3.49 5.32
CA VAL A 65 1.11 2.61 4.92
C VAL A 65 1.28 1.53 5.98
N GLU A 66 1.03 0.28 5.62
CA GLU A 66 1.30 -0.88 6.47
C GLU A 66 2.75 -1.34 6.23
N ALA A 67 3.58 -1.28 7.26
CA ALA A 67 5.00 -1.60 7.17
C ALA A 67 5.31 -3.10 7.28
N HIS A 68 4.31 -3.92 7.62
CA HIS A 68 4.44 -5.35 7.79
C HIS A 68 3.10 -6.07 7.62
N ALA A 69 2.86 -6.58 6.42
CA ALA A 69 1.68 -7.38 6.11
C ALA A 69 2.04 -8.72 5.45
N HIS A 70 1.03 -9.58 5.36
CA HIS A 70 1.06 -10.85 4.64
C HIS A 70 -0.04 -10.92 3.56
N LEU A 71 -0.59 -9.78 3.12
CA LEU A 71 -1.61 -9.72 2.05
C LEU A 71 -1.07 -10.34 0.76
N GLY A 72 -1.92 -11.11 0.07
CA GLY A 72 -1.61 -11.81 -1.17
C GLY A 72 -0.72 -13.04 -1.02
N VAL A 73 0.05 -13.18 0.06
CA VAL A 73 0.84 -14.39 0.38
C VAL A 73 0.22 -15.24 1.50
N HIS A 74 -0.86 -14.72 2.09
CA HIS A 74 -1.74 -15.41 3.03
C HIS A 74 -3.16 -15.01 2.64
N GLU A 75 -3.67 -15.66 1.60
CA GLU A 75 -4.93 -15.25 0.99
C GLU A 75 -6.11 -15.44 1.95
N GLU A 76 -6.99 -14.45 1.97
CA GLU A 76 -8.21 -14.49 2.75
C GLU A 76 -9.15 -15.58 2.20
N ALA A 77 -9.77 -16.36 3.10
CA ALA A 77 -10.75 -17.39 2.80
C ALA A 77 -10.31 -18.59 1.91
N GLU A 78 -9.06 -18.66 1.45
CA GLU A 78 -8.55 -19.77 0.60
C GLU A 78 -8.00 -20.98 1.38
N GLY A 79 -7.88 -20.87 2.71
CA GLY A 79 -7.39 -21.95 3.56
C GLY A 79 -5.93 -22.33 3.24
N TRP A 80 -5.60 -23.63 3.26
CA TRP A 80 -4.22 -24.10 3.03
C TRP A 80 -3.68 -23.72 1.64
N ALA A 81 -4.54 -23.63 0.62
CA ALA A 81 -4.11 -23.40 -0.75
C ALA A 81 -3.54 -21.99 -0.98
N GLY A 82 -3.94 -21.00 -0.17
CA GLY A 82 -3.46 -19.62 -0.22
C GLY A 82 -2.37 -19.29 0.80
N GLN A 83 -1.74 -20.28 1.43
CA GLN A 83 -0.75 -20.09 2.51
C GLN A 83 0.70 -20.14 2.03
N ASP A 84 1.09 -19.22 1.16
CA ASP A 84 2.46 -19.07 0.66
C ASP A 84 3.36 -18.21 1.59
N THR A 85 2.97 -18.04 2.84
CA THR A 85 3.61 -17.09 3.77
C THR A 85 4.98 -17.56 4.29
N ASN A 86 5.18 -18.86 4.46
CA ASN A 86 6.41 -19.43 5.03
C ASN A 86 6.87 -20.68 4.25
N GLU A 87 8.09 -20.64 3.74
CA GLU A 87 8.76 -21.81 3.16
C GLU A 87 9.57 -22.52 4.25
N MET A 88 8.91 -23.36 5.06
CA MET A 88 9.50 -24.00 6.25
C MET A 88 10.31 -25.26 5.95
N THR A 89 11.00 -25.30 4.81
CA THR A 89 11.88 -26.43 4.42
C THR A 89 13.37 -26.12 4.58
N ASP A 90 13.73 -24.85 4.80
CA ASP A 90 15.11 -24.37 4.93
C ASP A 90 15.16 -23.15 5.85
N PRO A 91 15.98 -23.12 6.92
CA PRO A 91 16.05 -21.99 7.83
C PRO A 91 16.57 -20.68 7.19
N ASN A 92 17.20 -20.75 6.02
CA ASN A 92 17.73 -19.59 5.29
C ASN A 92 17.06 -19.39 3.92
N GLY A 93 15.90 -18.75 3.94
CA GLY A 93 15.14 -18.34 2.76
C GLY A 93 15.59 -17.03 2.11
N ALA A 94 16.81 -16.52 2.33
CA ALA A 94 17.24 -15.20 1.81
C ALA A 94 17.07 -15.00 0.29
N ARG A 95 17.02 -16.12 -0.47
CA ARG A 95 16.79 -16.17 -1.92
C ARG A 95 15.32 -16.01 -2.34
N LEU A 96 14.39 -16.28 -1.43
CA LEU A 96 12.96 -16.26 -1.71
C LEU A 96 12.45 -14.82 -1.76
N ARG A 97 11.44 -14.57 -2.57
CA ARG A 97 10.85 -13.25 -2.77
C ARG A 97 9.37 -13.32 -2.46
N ALA A 98 8.89 -12.45 -1.57
CA ALA A 98 7.46 -12.31 -1.35
C ALA A 98 6.71 -11.95 -2.64
N LEU A 99 7.34 -11.23 -3.58
CA LEU A 99 6.72 -10.88 -4.86
C LEU A 99 6.21 -12.11 -5.63
N ASP A 100 6.95 -13.22 -5.58
CA ASP A 100 6.66 -14.42 -6.38
C ASP A 100 5.41 -15.19 -5.91
N ALA A 101 4.92 -14.88 -4.71
CA ALA A 101 3.80 -15.57 -4.07
C ALA A 101 2.56 -14.67 -3.92
N ILE A 102 2.58 -13.43 -4.41
CA ILE A 102 1.43 -12.52 -4.24
C ILE A 102 0.33 -12.86 -5.24
N ASN A 103 -0.84 -13.22 -4.74
CA ASN A 103 -2.09 -13.15 -5.50
C ASN A 103 -2.68 -11.72 -5.46
N PRO A 104 -2.71 -10.98 -6.59
CA PRO A 104 -3.31 -9.64 -6.64
C PRO A 104 -4.82 -9.60 -6.39
N ASP A 105 -5.51 -10.74 -6.56
CA ASP A 105 -6.97 -10.82 -6.44
C ASP A 105 -7.46 -11.16 -5.01
N ASP A 106 -6.54 -11.37 -4.06
CA ASP A 106 -6.82 -11.57 -2.64
C ASP A 106 -7.78 -10.48 -2.10
N GLU A 107 -8.86 -10.92 -1.45
CA GLU A 107 -9.86 -10.03 -0.85
C GLU A 107 -9.24 -9.09 0.19
N GLY A 108 -8.18 -9.54 0.88
CA GLY A 108 -7.47 -8.74 1.86
C GLY A 108 -6.93 -7.41 1.32
N PHE A 109 -6.61 -7.31 0.01
CA PHE A 109 -6.23 -6.03 -0.60
C PHE A 109 -7.41 -5.06 -0.71
N ARG A 110 -8.61 -5.55 -1.03
CA ARG A 110 -9.84 -4.75 -1.12
C ARG A 110 -10.26 -4.27 0.26
N ASP A 111 -10.13 -5.13 1.26
CA ASP A 111 -10.43 -4.79 2.66
C ASP A 111 -9.44 -3.77 3.21
N ALA A 112 -8.14 -3.95 2.96
CA ALA A 112 -7.12 -2.97 3.30
C ALA A 112 -7.42 -1.59 2.69
N LEU A 113 -7.80 -1.54 1.40
CA LEU A 113 -8.20 -0.30 0.74
C LEU A 113 -9.44 0.34 1.37
N SER A 114 -10.45 -0.47 1.71
CA SER A 114 -11.68 0.02 2.36
C SER A 114 -11.40 0.67 3.72
N GLY A 115 -10.38 0.18 4.43
CA GLY A 115 -9.85 0.76 5.68
C GLY A 115 -8.88 1.93 5.48
N GLY A 116 -8.59 2.33 4.24
CA GLY A 116 -7.69 3.44 3.92
C GLY A 116 -6.21 3.06 3.82
N VAL A 117 -5.84 1.78 3.90
CA VAL A 117 -4.47 1.31 3.66
C VAL A 117 -4.23 1.23 2.16
N THR A 118 -3.38 2.11 1.67
CA THR A 118 -3.10 2.26 0.23
C THR A 118 -1.80 1.60 -0.20
N THR A 119 -0.90 1.36 0.75
CA THR A 119 0.44 0.86 0.51
C THR A 119 0.78 -0.14 1.59
N ALA A 120 1.35 -1.28 1.22
CA ALA A 120 1.78 -2.30 2.17
C ALA A 120 3.17 -2.83 1.82
N VAL A 121 3.94 -3.20 2.85
CA VAL A 121 5.16 -3.99 2.70
C VAL A 121 4.83 -5.45 3.00
N ILE A 122 4.77 -6.27 1.96
CA ILE A 122 4.49 -7.69 2.06
C ILE A 122 5.78 -8.42 2.40
N LYS A 123 5.70 -9.31 3.40
CA LYS A 123 6.86 -10.04 3.93
C LYS A 123 6.57 -11.53 4.03
N PRO A 124 7.60 -12.38 3.89
CA PRO A 124 7.53 -13.72 4.45
C PRO A 124 7.20 -13.67 5.95
N GLY A 125 6.67 -14.76 6.47
CA GLY A 125 6.28 -14.88 7.87
C GLY A 125 7.47 -14.99 8.83
N SER A 126 7.26 -15.71 9.93
CA SER A 126 8.25 -15.88 10.99
C SER A 126 8.65 -17.34 11.24
N GLY A 127 8.29 -18.23 10.30
CA GLY A 127 8.65 -19.65 10.38
C GLY A 127 10.16 -19.89 10.32
N ASN A 128 10.91 -19.01 9.67
CA ASN A 128 12.35 -19.18 9.42
C ASN A 128 13.19 -18.11 10.15
N PRO A 129 14.43 -18.43 10.57
CA PRO A 129 15.39 -17.43 11.02
C PRO A 129 15.62 -16.30 10.00
N ILE A 130 15.76 -16.66 8.71
CA ILE A 130 15.78 -15.74 7.57
C ILE A 130 14.67 -16.17 6.60
N GLY A 131 13.60 -15.37 6.49
CA GLY A 131 12.39 -15.73 5.74
C GLY A 131 12.43 -15.37 4.25
N GLY A 132 13.22 -14.37 3.86
CA GLY A 132 13.34 -13.93 2.47
C GLY A 132 13.13 -12.45 2.25
N GLN A 133 13.10 -12.05 0.98
CA GLN A 133 12.99 -10.68 0.51
C GLN A 133 11.54 -10.17 0.57
N THR A 134 11.41 -8.89 0.88
CA THR A 134 10.13 -8.19 1.06
C THR A 134 9.88 -7.20 -0.08
N VAL A 135 8.62 -6.90 -0.35
CA VAL A 135 8.18 -6.02 -1.44
C VAL A 135 7.25 -4.93 -0.92
N ALA A 136 7.41 -3.70 -1.39
CA ALA A 136 6.44 -2.62 -1.18
C ALA A 136 5.56 -2.49 -2.42
N LEU A 137 4.26 -2.41 -2.19
CA LEU A 137 3.25 -2.31 -3.24
C LEU A 137 2.08 -1.41 -2.87
N LYS A 138 1.30 -1.03 -3.87
CA LYS A 138 -0.03 -0.45 -3.73
C LYS A 138 -1.05 -1.56 -3.56
N CYS A 139 -2.04 -1.33 -2.70
CA CYS A 139 -3.12 -2.30 -2.48
C CYS A 139 -4.12 -2.38 -3.66
N TRP A 140 -3.83 -1.76 -4.81
CA TRP A 140 -4.65 -1.82 -6.02
C TRP A 140 -3.79 -2.10 -7.26
N GLY A 141 -4.36 -2.88 -8.18
CA GLY A 141 -3.77 -3.24 -9.46
C GLY A 141 -4.45 -4.52 -9.96
N ARG A 142 -4.33 -4.83 -11.25
CA ARG A 142 -4.86 -6.09 -11.81
C ARG A 142 -3.83 -7.21 -11.83
N ILE A 143 -2.57 -6.83 -11.81
CA ILE A 143 -1.42 -7.73 -11.76
C ILE A 143 -0.40 -7.14 -10.79
N VAL A 144 0.46 -7.99 -10.22
CA VAL A 144 1.45 -7.58 -9.21
C VAL A 144 2.39 -6.48 -9.72
N ASP A 145 2.73 -6.50 -11.02
CA ASP A 145 3.56 -5.46 -11.65
C ASP A 145 2.92 -4.07 -11.63
N GLU A 146 1.58 -3.98 -11.68
CA GLU A 146 0.86 -2.71 -11.57
C GLU A 146 0.85 -2.18 -10.13
N MET A 147 0.94 -3.09 -9.15
CA MET A 147 0.95 -2.79 -7.71
C MET A 147 2.35 -2.39 -7.23
N LEU A 148 3.40 -2.91 -7.86
CA LEU A 148 4.78 -2.80 -7.40
C LEU A 148 5.25 -1.34 -7.23
N LEU A 149 5.78 -1.03 -6.04
CA LEU A 149 6.50 0.22 -5.78
C LEU A 149 8.01 0.01 -5.72
N LYS A 150 8.46 -1.05 -5.04
CA LYS A 150 9.88 -1.36 -4.87
C LYS A 150 10.10 -2.80 -4.43
N GLU A 151 11.10 -3.44 -5.00
CA GLU A 151 11.62 -4.74 -4.58
C GLU A 151 13.15 -4.83 -4.84
N PRO A 152 13.95 -5.40 -3.94
CA PRO A 152 13.60 -5.72 -2.56
C PRO A 152 13.60 -4.46 -1.69
N VAL A 153 12.78 -4.44 -0.62
CA VAL A 153 12.77 -3.34 0.36
C VAL A 153 13.58 -3.68 1.60
N SER A 154 13.56 -4.95 2.00
CA SER A 154 14.28 -5.51 3.14
C SER A 154 14.33 -7.04 3.03
N VAL A 155 15.11 -7.68 3.91
CA VAL A 155 15.02 -9.13 4.19
C VAL A 155 14.37 -9.33 5.55
N LYS A 156 13.40 -10.25 5.64
CA LYS A 156 12.74 -10.63 6.88
C LYS A 156 13.62 -11.60 7.68
N SER A 157 13.82 -11.29 8.94
CA SER A 157 14.41 -12.20 9.93
C SER A 157 13.50 -12.32 11.15
N ALA A 158 13.51 -13.50 11.78
CA ALA A 158 12.79 -13.77 13.02
C ALA A 158 13.68 -14.55 13.99
N LEU A 159 13.49 -14.30 15.28
CA LEU A 159 14.09 -15.04 16.39
C LEU A 159 12.97 -15.45 17.35
N GLY A 160 13.20 -16.49 18.15
CA GLY A 160 12.25 -16.90 19.19
C GLY A 160 11.58 -18.25 18.91
N GLU A 161 10.30 -18.37 19.21
CA GLU A 161 9.60 -19.66 19.22
C GLU A 161 9.35 -20.23 17.81
N ASN A 162 8.81 -19.42 16.89
CA ASN A 162 8.44 -19.90 15.54
C ASN A 162 9.65 -20.47 14.76
N PRO A 163 10.82 -19.81 14.72
CA PRO A 163 12.00 -20.32 14.02
C PRO A 163 12.61 -21.61 14.55
N LYS A 164 12.17 -22.13 15.71
CA LYS A 164 12.64 -23.43 16.23
C LYS A 164 12.00 -24.63 15.52
N ARG A 165 10.99 -24.38 14.69
CA ARG A 165 10.15 -25.41 14.03
C ARG A 165 10.62 -25.72 12.61
N VAL A 166 11.67 -25.06 12.12
CA VAL A 166 12.31 -25.29 10.82
C VAL A 166 13.73 -25.82 10.99
#